data_AF-A0A2E2JKB2-F1
#
_entry.id   AF-A0A2E2JKB2-F1
#
_cell.length_a   1.000
_cell.length_b   1.000
_cell.length_c   1.000
_cell.angle_alpha   90.00
_cell.angle_beta   90.00
_cell.angle_gamma   90.00
#
_symmetry.space_group_name_H-M   'P 1'
#
loop_
_entity.id
_entity.type
_entity.pdbx_description
1 polymer ?
#
loop_
_entity_poly.entity_id
_entity_poly.type
_entity_poly.pdbx_seq_one_letter_code
_entity_poly.pdbx_strand_id
1 'polypeptide(L)'
;MHMLMENKRLIMAGASLLPLKPKTKRPIDIDWSTLPRQGYETLKRRFANGARYNIGIRLGKWSYLRRRRLYLHAIDCDIHADECEAEVWTALERIFGKIVRKMPRQKSGSAGASFHLFFLCETPFPSVGIIKSDRLVRRGKDNKLAPAWMIDFFGTGKQVAVAPSIHPDTGNRYRWEVPLDPKTIPAVDADIITPLVFRDGDSEASDEALDMTKADVLEMVMALPMWQVRERQAWIEVGMSIKHQLGDEGLEVFREFSKRDMDAYKRRDRETGKSGPLVCRQQYESIKNNHGRGKLRTMRSVIADVHDYEIEKSMAAVADEFDDLDPDVSDEFTGAPTPLSPDEIMRLFDDDDDDDDDDD
;
A
#
# COMPACT_ATOMS: atom_id res chain seq x y z
N MET A 1 -20.51 18.21 -2.84
CA MET A 1 -20.23 19.26 -3.85
C MET A 1 -18.95 20.07 -3.58
N HIS A 2 -18.77 20.66 -2.39
CA HIS A 2 -17.63 21.54 -2.06
C HIS A 2 -16.24 20.90 -2.31
N MET A 3 -16.01 19.67 -1.82
CA MET A 3 -14.72 18.97 -1.97
C MET A 3 -14.30 18.76 -3.43
N LEU A 4 -15.26 18.48 -4.32
CA LEU A 4 -14.99 18.29 -5.74
C LEU A 4 -14.64 19.61 -6.44
N MET A 5 -15.30 20.71 -6.04
CA MET A 5 -15.05 22.04 -6.61
C MET A 5 -13.62 22.51 -6.30
N GLU A 6 -13.15 22.30 -5.07
CA GLU A 6 -11.77 22.64 -4.67
C GLU A 6 -10.73 21.90 -5.53
N ASN A 7 -11.03 20.66 -5.91
CA ASN A 7 -10.14 19.82 -6.70
C ASN A 7 -10.37 19.89 -8.21
N LYS A 8 -11.27 20.75 -8.70
CA LYS A 8 -11.62 20.86 -10.13
C LYS A 8 -10.39 21.09 -11.00
N ARG A 9 -9.46 21.95 -10.57
CA ARG A 9 -8.26 22.29 -11.33
C ARG A 9 -7.37 21.06 -11.58
N LEU A 10 -7.24 20.18 -10.58
CA LEU A 10 -6.47 18.94 -10.67
C LEU A 10 -7.11 17.95 -11.65
N ILE A 11 -8.43 17.76 -11.53
CA ILE A 11 -9.19 16.87 -12.42
C ILE A 11 -9.07 17.31 -13.88
N MET A 12 -9.17 18.62 -14.13
CA MET A 12 -9.03 19.20 -15.46
C MET A 12 -7.60 19.10 -16.00
N ALA A 13 -6.59 19.14 -15.12
CA ALA A 13 -5.20 18.97 -15.51
C ALA A 13 -4.84 17.51 -15.90
N GLY A 14 -5.64 16.53 -15.48
CA GLY A 14 -5.48 15.12 -15.81
C GLY A 14 -5.32 14.19 -14.60
N ALA A 15 -5.35 14.72 -13.38
CA ALA A 15 -5.35 13.89 -12.17
C ALA A 15 -6.61 13.00 -12.11
N SER A 16 -6.44 11.78 -11.62
CA SER A 16 -7.52 10.82 -11.45
C SER A 16 -8.01 10.84 -10.00
N LEU A 17 -9.10 11.56 -9.78
CA LEU A 17 -9.77 11.59 -8.48
C LEU A 17 -10.91 10.59 -8.43
N LEU A 18 -11.25 10.14 -7.23
CA LEU A 18 -12.35 9.21 -6.98
C LEU A 18 -13.05 9.53 -5.65
N PRO A 19 -14.34 9.19 -5.51
CA PRO A 19 -15.04 9.32 -4.26
C PRO A 19 -14.61 8.22 -3.28
N LEU A 20 -14.41 8.61 -2.02
CA LEU A 20 -14.15 7.71 -0.91
C LEU A 20 -15.38 7.67 0.00
N LYS A 21 -15.58 6.55 0.70
CA LYS A 21 -16.67 6.42 1.69
C LYS A 21 -16.50 7.51 2.77
N PRO A 22 -17.59 8.12 3.26
CA PRO A 22 -17.55 9.19 4.26
C PRO A 22 -16.71 8.82 5.48
N LYS A 23 -15.86 9.75 5.96
CA LYS A 23 -14.96 9.53 7.11
C LYS A 23 -14.11 8.26 7.00
N THR A 24 -13.74 7.84 5.80
CA THR A 24 -12.78 6.75 5.60
C THR A 24 -11.75 7.13 4.54
N LYS A 25 -10.70 6.32 4.43
CA LYS A 25 -9.77 6.34 3.30
C LYS A 25 -10.15 5.33 2.20
N ARG A 26 -11.29 4.63 2.32
CA ARG A 26 -11.70 3.54 1.43
C ARG A 26 -12.45 4.05 0.19
N PRO A 27 -12.08 3.63 -1.03
CA PRO A 27 -12.84 3.90 -2.24
C PRO A 27 -14.27 3.36 -2.17
N ILE A 28 -15.19 4.01 -2.89
CA ILE A 28 -16.57 3.50 -3.05
C ILE A 28 -16.59 2.32 -4.03
N ASP A 29 -15.82 2.42 -5.11
CA ASP A 29 -15.76 1.37 -6.13
C ASP A 29 -14.81 0.26 -5.67
N ILE A 30 -15.24 -0.99 -5.77
CA ILE A 30 -14.41 -2.17 -5.49
C ILE A 30 -13.22 -2.21 -6.46
N ASP A 31 -13.47 -1.98 -7.76
CA ASP A 31 -12.45 -2.01 -8.82
C ASP A 31 -11.73 -0.66 -9.03
N TRP A 32 -11.71 0.20 -8.02
CA TRP A 32 -11.17 1.57 -8.13
C TRP A 32 -9.74 1.61 -8.69
N SER A 33 -8.95 0.56 -8.48
CA SER A 33 -7.54 0.48 -8.87
C SER A 33 -7.38 0.31 -10.39
N THR A 34 -8.39 -0.19 -11.10
CA THR A 34 -8.36 -0.45 -12.56
C THR A 34 -9.33 0.43 -13.35
N LEU A 35 -10.25 1.13 -12.68
CA LEU A 35 -11.24 1.98 -13.35
C LEU A 35 -10.59 3.03 -14.27
N PRO A 36 -11.16 3.32 -15.45
CA PRO A 36 -10.70 4.43 -16.27
C PRO A 36 -10.77 5.77 -15.53
N ARG A 37 -9.89 6.72 -15.88
CA ARG A 37 -9.91 8.07 -15.29
C ARG A 37 -11.25 8.75 -15.56
N GLN A 38 -11.90 9.21 -14.50
CA GLN A 38 -13.17 9.91 -14.60
C GLN A 38 -12.98 11.41 -14.83
N GLY A 39 -13.75 11.97 -15.75
CA GLY A 39 -13.81 13.42 -15.99
C GLY A 39 -14.63 14.15 -14.92
N TYR A 40 -14.49 15.48 -14.88
CA TYR A 40 -15.14 16.33 -13.89
C TYR A 40 -16.67 16.17 -13.87
N GLU A 41 -17.34 16.15 -15.03
CA GLU A 41 -18.80 16.01 -15.08
C GLU A 41 -19.29 14.64 -14.57
N THR A 42 -18.52 13.58 -14.84
CA THR A 42 -18.81 12.24 -14.29
C THR A 42 -18.68 12.27 -12.78
N LEU A 43 -17.57 12.78 -12.24
CA LEU A 43 -17.37 12.91 -10.80
C LEU A 43 -18.44 13.81 -10.17
N LYS A 44 -18.84 14.91 -10.82
CA LYS A 44 -19.90 15.80 -10.33
C LYS A 44 -21.20 15.07 -10.09
N ARG A 45 -21.64 14.22 -11.04
CA ARG A 45 -22.83 13.38 -10.85
C ARG A 45 -22.68 12.40 -9.70
N ARG A 46 -21.50 11.78 -9.56
CA ARG A 46 -21.21 10.85 -8.46
C ARG A 46 -21.24 11.51 -7.09
N PHE A 47 -20.79 12.77 -6.99
CA PHE A 47 -20.81 13.57 -5.77
C PHE A 47 -22.13 14.33 -5.54
N ALA A 48 -23.11 14.24 -6.44
CA ALA A 48 -24.37 15.00 -6.36
C ALA A 48 -25.39 14.37 -5.39
N ASN A 49 -25.28 13.08 -5.07
CA ASN A 49 -26.29 12.30 -4.33
C ASN A 49 -26.31 12.54 -2.81
N GLY A 50 -26.06 13.76 -2.31
CA GLY A 50 -26.23 14.13 -0.89
C GLY A 50 -25.25 13.51 0.12
N ALA A 51 -24.54 12.44 -0.24
CA ALA A 51 -23.58 11.78 0.63
C ALA A 51 -22.30 12.63 0.84
N ARG A 52 -21.85 12.68 2.10
CA ARG A 52 -20.63 13.39 2.53
C ARG A 52 -19.37 12.59 2.20
N TYR A 53 -19.10 12.40 0.91
CA TYR A 53 -17.93 11.67 0.47
C TYR A 53 -16.63 12.40 0.81
N ASN A 54 -15.62 11.61 1.17
CA ASN A 54 -14.23 12.03 1.06
C ASN A 54 -13.79 11.95 -0.42
N ILE A 55 -12.63 12.52 -0.73
CA ILE A 55 -12.07 12.49 -2.07
C ILE A 55 -10.63 11.97 -2.04
N GLY A 56 -10.37 10.97 -2.88
CA GLY A 56 -9.08 10.36 -3.08
C GLY A 56 -8.48 10.77 -4.42
N ILE A 57 -7.17 10.68 -4.52
CA ILE A 57 -6.42 10.82 -5.76
C ILE A 57 -5.61 9.55 -6.00
N ARG A 58 -5.73 8.97 -7.19
CA ARG A 58 -4.85 7.88 -7.63
C ARG A 58 -3.53 8.46 -8.12
N LEU A 59 -2.46 7.71 -7.97
CA LEU A 59 -1.11 8.16 -8.30
C LEU A 59 -0.51 7.35 -9.47
N GLY A 60 0.66 7.76 -9.95
CA GLY A 60 1.36 7.14 -11.08
C GLY A 60 0.56 7.19 -12.38
N LYS A 61 0.44 6.04 -13.06
CA LYS A 61 -0.13 5.94 -14.42
C LYS A 61 -1.54 6.54 -14.57
N TRP A 62 -2.31 6.58 -13.48
CA TRP A 62 -3.68 7.08 -13.48
C TRP A 62 -3.76 8.61 -13.52
N SER A 63 -2.75 9.30 -12.99
CA SER A 63 -2.73 10.76 -12.87
C SER A 63 -1.66 11.37 -13.76
N TYR A 64 -1.87 11.22 -15.07
CA TYR A 64 -1.04 11.84 -16.10
C TYR A 64 -1.50 13.28 -16.39
N LEU A 65 -0.68 14.25 -16.01
CA LEU A 65 -0.96 15.67 -16.21
C LEU A 65 -0.60 16.10 -17.64
N ARG A 66 -1.58 16.04 -18.54
CA ARG A 66 -1.40 16.16 -20.00
C ARG A 66 -0.60 17.39 -20.44
N ARG A 67 -0.79 18.55 -19.79
CA ARG A 67 -0.07 19.79 -20.13
C ARG A 67 1.40 19.79 -19.70
N ARG A 68 1.72 19.05 -18.65
CA ARG A 68 3.09 18.89 -18.15
C ARG A 68 3.78 17.68 -18.78
N ARG A 69 3.01 16.72 -19.30
CA ARG A 69 3.46 15.42 -19.82
C ARG A 69 4.19 14.58 -18.78
N LEU A 70 3.73 14.65 -17.53
CA LEU A 70 4.31 13.95 -16.38
C LEU A 70 3.22 13.29 -15.54
N TYR A 71 3.62 12.33 -14.71
CA TYR A 71 2.77 11.58 -13.80
C TYR A 71 2.89 12.11 -12.37
N LEU A 72 1.76 12.19 -11.68
CA LEU A 72 1.69 12.62 -10.30
C LEU A 72 2.03 11.47 -9.34
N HIS A 73 2.95 11.74 -8.43
CA HIS A 73 3.34 10.85 -7.34
C HIS A 73 3.20 11.57 -5.99
N ALA A 74 3.25 10.81 -4.91
CA ALA A 74 3.29 11.34 -3.57
C ALA A 74 4.38 10.66 -2.73
N ILE A 75 4.85 11.36 -1.71
CA ILE A 75 5.65 10.80 -0.63
C ILE A 75 4.76 10.85 0.61
N ASP A 76 4.51 9.70 1.21
CA ASP A 76 3.79 9.59 2.47
C ASP A 76 4.80 9.60 3.62
N CYS A 77 4.65 10.55 4.54
CA CYS A 77 5.51 10.70 5.70
C CYS A 77 4.68 10.47 6.94
N ASP A 78 4.75 9.25 7.47
CA ASP A 78 4.09 8.86 8.70
C ASP A 78 5.01 9.15 9.88
N ILE A 79 4.60 10.07 10.75
CA ILE A 79 5.35 10.46 11.95
C ILE A 79 4.50 10.07 13.16
N HIS A 80 5.02 9.15 13.96
CA HIS A 80 4.36 8.64 15.17
C HIS A 80 4.89 9.29 16.44
N ALA A 81 6.07 9.91 16.39
CA ALA A 81 6.64 10.74 17.43
C ALA A 81 6.95 12.14 16.87
N ASP A 82 6.17 13.14 17.28
CA ASP A 82 6.22 14.49 16.69
C ASP A 82 7.62 15.13 16.79
N GLU A 83 8.40 14.79 17.83
CA GLU A 83 9.78 15.27 17.99
C GLU A 83 10.73 14.79 16.87
N CYS A 84 10.37 13.75 16.13
CA CYS A 84 11.15 13.22 15.01
C CYS A 84 10.91 13.94 13.67
N GLU A 85 10.08 14.99 13.61
CA GLU A 85 9.79 15.70 12.36
C GLU A 85 11.08 16.21 11.66
N ALA A 86 12.05 16.71 12.44
CA ALA A 86 13.33 17.19 11.90
C ALA A 86 14.16 16.06 11.24
N GLU A 87 14.10 14.85 11.78
CA GLU A 87 14.77 13.67 11.21
C GLU A 87 14.16 13.30 9.86
N VAL A 88 12.83 13.31 9.75
CA VAL A 88 12.12 13.03 8.50
C VAL A 88 12.51 14.04 7.42
N TRP A 89 12.53 15.33 7.75
CA TRP A 89 12.97 16.36 6.79
C TRP A 89 14.42 16.18 6.36
N THR A 90 15.30 15.79 7.28
CA THR A 90 16.70 15.49 6.98
C THR A 90 16.83 14.30 6.04
N ALA A 91 16.05 13.23 6.27
CA ALA A 91 16.00 12.06 5.39
C ALA A 91 15.47 12.41 3.99
N LEU A 92 14.41 13.20 3.90
CA LEU A 92 13.85 13.68 2.63
C LEU A 92 14.87 14.52 1.84
N GLU A 93 15.52 15.48 2.48
CA GLU A 93 16.53 16.32 1.82
C GLU A 93 17.75 15.53 1.38
N ARG A 94 18.13 14.47 2.11
CA ARG A 94 19.21 13.57 1.68
C ARG A 94 18.88 12.84 0.38
N ILE A 95 17.63 12.40 0.22
CA ILE A 95 17.20 11.60 -0.94
C ILE A 95 16.90 12.49 -2.15
N PHE A 96 16.13 13.56 -1.94
CA PHE A 96 15.55 14.36 -3.02
C PHE A 96 16.22 15.74 -3.15
N GLY A 97 17.16 16.08 -2.26
CA GLY A 97 17.72 17.42 -2.17
C GLY A 97 16.71 18.46 -1.68
N LYS A 98 17.06 19.75 -1.81
CA LYS A 98 16.23 20.86 -1.34
C LYS A 98 14.91 21.04 -2.09
N ILE A 99 14.65 20.28 -3.16
CA ILE A 99 13.41 20.39 -3.94
C ILE A 99 12.17 19.98 -3.13
N VAL A 100 12.33 19.11 -2.12
CA VAL A 100 11.24 18.66 -1.23
C VAL A 100 10.56 19.81 -0.50
N ARG A 101 11.31 20.88 -0.19
CA ARG A 101 10.76 22.08 0.46
C ARG A 101 9.85 22.90 -0.45
N LYS A 102 9.90 22.67 -1.77
CA LYS A 102 9.06 23.33 -2.78
C LYS A 102 7.87 22.47 -3.21
N MET A 103 7.80 21.22 -2.76
CA MET A 103 6.70 20.33 -3.11
C MET A 103 5.41 20.79 -2.42
N PRO A 104 4.26 20.73 -3.12
CA PRO A 104 2.97 20.82 -2.47
C PRO A 104 2.88 19.85 -1.30
N ARG A 105 2.35 20.34 -0.18
CA ARG A 105 2.36 19.64 1.10
C ARG A 105 0.97 19.65 1.70
N GLN A 106 0.49 18.45 2.02
CA GLN A 106 -0.75 18.24 2.71
C GLN A 106 -0.47 17.73 4.11
N LYS A 107 -0.91 18.46 5.14
CA LYS A 107 -0.90 17.93 6.50
C LYS A 107 -2.04 16.92 6.65
N SER A 108 -1.71 15.77 7.23
CA SER A 108 -2.71 14.73 7.47
C SER A 108 -3.73 15.20 8.51
N GLY A 109 -4.91 14.58 8.52
CA GLY A 109 -5.89 14.82 9.57
C GLY A 109 -5.60 14.05 10.87
N SER A 110 -4.50 13.31 11.02
CA SER A 110 -4.24 12.50 12.23
C SER A 110 -3.93 13.32 13.50
N ALA A 111 -3.92 14.65 13.42
CA ALA A 111 -3.51 15.61 14.46
C ALA A 111 -2.01 15.66 14.78
N GLY A 112 -1.23 14.64 14.40
CA GLY A 112 0.24 14.63 14.54
C GLY A 112 0.99 15.34 13.41
N ALA A 113 2.30 15.08 13.34
CA ALA A 113 3.20 15.65 12.34
C ALA A 113 3.10 15.01 10.94
N SER A 114 2.40 13.89 10.74
CA SER A 114 2.33 13.22 9.43
C SER A 114 1.84 14.12 8.29
N PHE A 115 2.46 14.00 7.11
CA PHE A 115 2.12 14.79 5.92
C PHE A 115 2.38 14.03 4.61
N HIS A 116 1.76 14.48 3.53
CA HIS A 116 2.08 14.04 2.17
C HIS A 116 2.77 15.15 1.38
N LEU A 117 3.79 14.80 0.61
CA LEU A 117 4.37 15.67 -0.43
C LEU A 117 3.97 15.17 -1.80
N PHE A 118 3.80 16.07 -2.76
CA PHE A 118 3.44 15.73 -4.13
C PHE A 118 4.46 16.26 -5.14
N PHE A 119 4.74 15.47 -6.17
CA PHE A 119 5.65 15.86 -7.24
C PHE A 119 5.29 15.19 -8.57
N LEU A 120 5.91 15.65 -9.65
CA LEU A 120 5.76 15.08 -10.99
C LEU A 120 7.00 14.30 -11.41
N CYS A 121 6.82 13.21 -12.13
CA CYS A 121 7.91 12.46 -12.76
C CYS A 121 7.50 11.99 -14.16
N GLU A 122 8.46 11.80 -15.06
CA GLU A 122 8.19 11.32 -16.42
C GLU A 122 7.81 9.85 -16.48
N THR A 123 8.21 9.06 -15.47
CA THR A 123 7.93 7.63 -15.38
C THR A 123 6.88 7.33 -14.31
N PRO A 124 5.85 6.51 -14.60
CA PRO A 124 4.82 6.15 -13.63
C PRO A 124 5.24 4.98 -12.75
N PHE A 125 6.12 5.21 -11.78
CA PHE A 125 6.66 4.17 -10.91
C PHE A 125 5.58 3.49 -10.03
N PRO A 126 5.77 2.21 -9.63
CA PRO A 126 4.99 1.58 -8.57
C PRO A 126 5.32 2.17 -7.19
N SER A 127 4.53 1.83 -6.17
CA SER A 127 4.77 2.32 -4.80
C SER A 127 5.76 1.41 -4.06
N VAL A 128 6.58 1.98 -3.18
CA VAL A 128 7.59 1.25 -2.38
C VAL A 128 7.83 1.96 -1.05
N GLY A 129 8.13 1.21 0.01
CA GLY A 129 8.61 1.81 1.25
C GLY A 129 10.06 2.28 1.11
N ILE A 130 10.34 3.53 1.48
CA ILE A 130 11.69 4.09 1.29
C ILE A 130 12.54 3.84 2.52
N ILE A 131 12.15 4.40 3.65
CA ILE A 131 12.96 4.34 4.87
C ILE A 131 12.07 4.46 6.09
N LYS A 132 12.51 3.87 7.19
CA LYS A 132 11.86 3.97 8.49
C LYS A 132 12.90 4.21 9.57
N SER A 133 12.45 4.74 10.70
CA SER A 133 13.28 4.87 11.90
C SER A 133 13.56 3.50 12.51
N ASP A 134 14.76 3.33 13.08
CA ASP A 134 15.09 2.17 13.92
C ASP A 134 14.52 2.32 15.33
N ARG A 135 14.20 3.55 15.76
CA ARG A 135 13.53 3.82 17.03
C ARG A 135 12.09 3.34 16.94
N LEU A 136 11.68 2.50 17.87
CA LEU A 136 10.29 2.06 18.00
C LEU A 136 9.56 2.90 19.06
N VAL A 137 8.29 3.21 18.80
CA VAL A 137 7.37 3.88 19.71
C VAL A 137 6.07 3.10 19.78
N ARG A 138 5.36 3.20 20.91
CA ARG A 138 4.06 2.55 21.05
C ARG A 138 2.98 3.40 20.40
N ARG A 139 2.07 2.76 19.66
CA ARG A 139 1.02 3.43 18.88
C ARG A 139 -0.32 2.72 19.03
N GLY A 140 -1.39 3.52 18.94
CA GLY A 140 -2.77 3.06 18.90
C GLY A 140 -3.31 2.66 20.26
N LYS A 141 -4.60 2.30 20.31
CA LYS A 141 -5.26 1.86 21.55
C LYS A 141 -4.60 0.61 22.15
N ASP A 142 -4.08 -0.26 21.29
CA ASP A 142 -3.47 -1.54 21.67
C ASP A 142 -1.98 -1.43 22.06
N ASN A 143 -1.42 -0.21 22.05
CA ASN A 143 -0.06 0.06 22.49
C ASN A 143 1.04 -0.73 21.74
N LYS A 144 0.81 -1.05 20.45
CA LYS A 144 1.71 -1.83 19.60
C LYS A 144 2.97 -1.03 19.24
N LEU A 145 4.12 -1.70 19.19
CA LEU A 145 5.37 -1.09 18.74
C LEU A 145 5.36 -0.86 17.22
N ALA A 146 5.70 0.36 16.81
CA ALA A 146 5.87 0.77 15.42
C ALA A 146 7.08 1.70 15.30
N PRO A 147 7.72 1.82 14.12
CA PRO A 147 8.76 2.82 13.90
C PRO A 147 8.31 4.23 14.27
N ALA A 148 9.20 5.04 14.85
CA ALA A 148 8.91 6.43 15.23
C ALA A 148 8.46 7.28 14.03
N TRP A 149 8.95 6.93 12.84
CA TRP A 149 8.51 7.49 11.58
C TRP A 149 8.81 6.55 10.41
N MET A 150 8.10 6.73 9.30
CA MET A 150 8.26 6.02 8.04
C MET A 150 8.07 6.98 6.86
N ILE A 151 8.80 6.73 5.77
CA ILE A 151 8.68 7.46 4.51
C ILE A 151 8.44 6.44 3.40
N ASP A 152 7.29 6.55 2.73
CA ASP A 152 6.92 5.71 1.61
C ASP A 152 6.78 6.53 0.34
N PHE A 153 7.16 5.93 -0.78
CA PHE A 153 6.91 6.46 -2.11
C PHE A 153 5.63 5.87 -2.67
N PHE A 154 4.66 6.72 -3.00
CA PHE A 154 3.38 6.32 -3.60
C PHE A 154 3.28 6.70 -5.07
N GLY A 155 3.08 5.68 -5.89
CA GLY A 155 2.87 5.77 -7.33
C GLY A 155 1.70 4.92 -7.80
N THR A 156 1.88 4.24 -8.92
CA THR A 156 0.87 3.37 -9.51
C THR A 156 0.39 2.33 -8.50
N GLY A 157 -0.93 2.14 -8.41
CA GLY A 157 -1.56 1.16 -7.52
C GLY A 157 -1.96 1.70 -6.14
N LYS A 158 -1.49 2.90 -5.75
CA LYS A 158 -1.92 3.56 -4.51
C LYS A 158 -2.85 4.74 -4.78
N GLN A 159 -3.59 5.11 -3.74
CA GLN A 159 -4.35 6.35 -3.67
C GLN A 159 -4.16 7.00 -2.31
N VAL A 160 -4.30 8.32 -2.25
CA VAL A 160 -4.31 9.07 -0.99
C VAL A 160 -5.56 9.92 -0.88
N ALA A 161 -6.09 10.05 0.33
CA ALA A 161 -7.10 11.05 0.63
C ALA A 161 -6.50 12.45 0.46
N VAL A 162 -7.21 13.34 -0.23
CA VAL A 162 -6.76 14.73 -0.42
C VAL A 162 -7.68 15.72 0.27
N ALA A 163 -7.14 16.89 0.61
CA ALA A 163 -7.93 17.97 1.19
C ALA A 163 -9.11 18.35 0.26
N PRO A 164 -10.30 18.65 0.84
CA PRO A 164 -10.58 18.82 2.27
C PRO A 164 -11.24 17.58 2.92
N SER A 165 -10.84 16.35 2.54
CA SER A 165 -11.34 15.10 3.13
C SER A 165 -11.23 15.08 4.65
N ILE A 166 -11.99 14.20 5.30
CA ILE A 166 -12.08 14.06 6.76
C ILE A 166 -11.38 12.76 7.19
N HIS A 167 -10.46 12.85 8.14
CA HIS A 167 -9.77 11.68 8.69
C HIS A 167 -10.73 10.81 9.52
N PRO A 168 -10.67 9.47 9.39
CA PRO A 168 -11.57 8.54 10.11
C PRO A 168 -11.51 8.72 11.63
N ASP A 169 -10.30 8.65 12.18
CA ASP A 169 -10.14 8.46 13.64
C ASP A 169 -10.30 9.76 14.43
N THR A 170 -9.91 10.89 13.84
CA THR A 170 -9.85 12.19 14.53
C THR A 170 -10.99 13.13 14.12
N GLY A 171 -11.68 12.83 13.01
CA GLY A 171 -12.66 13.75 12.42
C GLY A 171 -12.06 15.03 11.84
N ASN A 172 -10.74 15.22 11.90
CA ASN A 172 -10.08 16.43 11.40
C ASN A 172 -9.95 16.41 9.88
N ARG A 173 -9.96 17.60 9.27
CA ARG A 173 -9.78 17.73 7.82
C ARG A 173 -8.32 17.64 7.44
N TYR A 174 -8.06 16.96 6.33
CA TYR A 174 -6.83 17.14 5.58
C TYR A 174 -6.75 18.59 5.10
N ARG A 175 -5.57 19.20 5.19
CA ARG A 175 -5.36 20.60 4.80
C ARG A 175 -4.09 20.76 3.98
N TRP A 176 -4.15 21.64 2.98
CA TRP A 176 -2.98 22.07 2.24
C TRP A 176 -2.20 23.09 3.07
N GLU A 177 -0.95 22.80 3.38
CA GLU A 177 0.00 23.81 3.86
C GLU A 177 0.68 24.50 2.70
N VAL A 178 1.01 23.73 1.66
CA VAL A 178 1.41 24.24 0.35
C VAL A 178 0.44 23.65 -0.69
N PRO A 179 -0.42 24.47 -1.34
CA PRO A 179 -1.46 23.97 -2.25
C PRO A 179 -0.93 23.19 -3.45
N LEU A 180 -1.66 22.14 -3.83
CA LEU A 180 -1.40 21.35 -5.04
C LEU A 180 -1.95 22.05 -6.29
N ASP A 181 -1.17 22.99 -6.84
CA ASP A 181 -1.48 23.62 -8.14
C ASP A 181 -0.76 22.87 -9.28
N PRO A 182 -1.49 22.26 -10.24
CA PRO A 182 -0.93 21.57 -11.40
C PRO A 182 0.13 22.35 -12.19
N LYS A 183 0.10 23.69 -12.12
CA LYS A 183 1.03 24.56 -12.84
C LYS A 183 2.39 24.67 -12.15
N THR A 184 2.44 24.53 -10.83
CA THR A 184 3.64 24.81 -10.03
C THR A 184 4.26 23.57 -9.40
N ILE A 185 3.62 22.40 -9.50
CA ILE A 185 4.17 21.14 -8.98
C ILE A 185 5.59 20.93 -9.57
N PRO A 186 6.62 20.76 -8.72
CA PRO A 186 7.98 20.50 -9.17
C PRO A 186 8.06 19.12 -9.82
N ALA A 187 8.96 19.00 -10.81
CA ALA A 187 9.33 17.72 -11.39
C ALA A 187 10.57 17.18 -10.65
N VAL A 188 10.58 15.87 -10.42
CA VAL A 188 11.73 15.11 -9.92
C VAL A 188 12.17 14.16 -11.00
N ASP A 189 13.48 14.10 -11.21
CA ASP A 189 14.09 13.24 -12.22
C ASP A 189 13.82 11.76 -11.91
N ALA A 190 13.56 10.96 -12.94
CA ALA A 190 13.38 9.52 -12.80
C ALA A 190 14.65 8.86 -12.24
N ASP A 191 15.84 9.42 -12.48
CA ASP A 191 17.11 8.91 -11.97
C ASP A 191 17.21 8.97 -10.43
N ILE A 192 16.47 9.90 -9.79
CA ILE A 192 16.40 9.96 -8.32
C ILE A 192 15.48 8.87 -7.77
N ILE A 193 14.41 8.53 -8.51
CA ILE A 193 13.36 7.60 -8.05
C ILE A 193 13.71 6.15 -8.36
N THR A 194 14.31 5.91 -9.52
CA THR A 194 14.70 4.58 -10.02
C THR A 194 15.44 3.76 -8.96
N PRO A 195 16.51 4.23 -8.32
CA PRO A 195 17.23 3.44 -7.31
C PRO A 195 16.44 3.27 -6.00
N LEU A 196 15.39 4.05 -5.75
CA LEU A 196 14.53 3.86 -4.57
C LEU A 196 13.54 2.72 -4.79
N VAL A 197 13.03 2.61 -6.02
CA VAL A 197 12.02 1.63 -6.47
C VAL A 197 12.65 0.33 -6.95
N PHE A 198 13.87 0.42 -7.49
CA PHE A 198 14.66 -0.67 -8.04
C PHE A 198 16.05 -0.61 -7.40
N ARG A 199 16.11 -0.79 -6.07
CA ARG A 199 17.37 -0.68 -5.31
C ARG A 199 18.40 -1.65 -5.87
N ASP A 200 19.67 -1.26 -5.86
CA ASP A 200 20.78 -2.15 -6.23
C ASP A 200 21.05 -3.29 -5.22
N GLY A 201 20.11 -3.55 -4.30
CA GLY A 201 19.99 -4.78 -3.52
C GLY A 201 18.78 -5.65 -3.91
N ASP A 202 17.89 -5.15 -4.78
CA ASP A 202 16.91 -5.95 -5.53
C ASP A 202 17.54 -6.54 -6.81
N SER A 203 18.73 -6.06 -7.20
CA SER A 203 19.63 -6.67 -8.19
C SER A 203 20.70 -7.59 -7.56
N GLU A 204 20.81 -7.61 -6.22
CA GLU A 204 21.43 -8.69 -5.44
C GLU A 204 20.39 -9.67 -4.87
N ALA A 205 19.20 -9.78 -5.50
CA ALA A 205 18.68 -11.12 -5.64
C ALA A 205 19.73 -11.84 -6.47
N SER A 206 20.62 -12.59 -5.81
CA SER A 206 21.51 -13.51 -6.49
C SER A 206 20.70 -14.15 -7.62
N ASP A 207 21.20 -14.06 -8.86
CA ASP A 207 20.66 -14.84 -9.98
C ASP A 207 20.75 -16.35 -9.67
N GLU A 208 21.39 -16.72 -8.55
CA GLU A 208 21.31 -18.04 -7.97
C GLU A 208 19.91 -18.29 -7.42
N ALA A 209 19.36 -19.43 -7.85
CA ALA A 209 18.23 -20.05 -7.19
C ALA A 209 18.48 -20.15 -5.67
N LEU A 210 17.42 -19.98 -4.88
CA LEU A 210 17.45 -20.24 -3.45
C LEU A 210 17.74 -21.74 -3.20
N ASP A 211 18.19 -22.13 -2.01
CA ASP A 211 18.23 -23.56 -1.65
C ASP A 211 16.82 -24.02 -1.21
N MET A 212 15.87 -24.00 -2.15
CA MET A 212 14.48 -24.39 -1.94
C MET A 212 14.19 -25.72 -2.62
N THR A 213 13.54 -26.62 -1.90
CA THR A 213 13.03 -27.85 -2.47
C THR A 213 11.82 -27.57 -3.36
N LYS A 214 11.49 -28.51 -4.23
CA LYS A 214 10.27 -28.46 -5.04
C LYS A 214 9.00 -28.31 -4.19
N ALA A 215 8.99 -28.88 -2.99
CA ALA A 215 7.87 -28.77 -2.06
C ALA A 215 7.73 -27.34 -1.53
N ASP A 216 8.84 -26.71 -1.12
CA ASP A 216 8.84 -25.32 -0.62
C ASP A 216 8.38 -24.34 -1.70
N VAL A 217 8.83 -24.53 -2.94
CA VAL A 217 8.39 -23.71 -4.08
C VAL A 217 6.89 -23.87 -4.32
N LEU A 218 6.39 -25.10 -4.27
CA LEU A 218 4.96 -25.38 -4.42
C LEU A 218 4.14 -24.71 -3.31
N GLU A 219 4.56 -24.83 -2.06
CA GLU A 219 3.90 -24.19 -0.92
C GLU A 219 3.77 -22.67 -1.13
N MET A 220 4.89 -22.02 -1.48
CA MET A 220 4.91 -20.56 -1.69
C MET A 220 3.99 -20.12 -2.83
N VAL A 221 4.04 -20.78 -3.99
CA VAL A 221 3.18 -20.37 -5.11
C VAL A 221 1.70 -20.67 -4.85
N MET A 222 1.39 -21.64 -4.00
CA MET A 222 0.01 -21.93 -3.60
C MET A 222 -0.55 -20.88 -2.62
N ALA A 223 0.31 -20.18 -1.87
CA ALA A 223 -0.07 -19.08 -0.98
C ALA A 223 -0.41 -17.76 -1.72
N LEU A 224 0.05 -17.61 -2.96
CA LEU A 224 -0.22 -16.42 -3.78
C LEU A 224 -1.73 -16.17 -4.00
N PRO A 225 -2.17 -14.92 -4.18
CA PRO A 225 -3.58 -14.62 -4.43
C PRO A 225 -4.09 -15.13 -5.79
N MET A 226 -5.38 -15.47 -5.87
CA MET A 226 -6.00 -16.06 -7.08
C MET A 226 -5.89 -15.20 -8.34
N TRP A 227 -5.71 -13.88 -8.22
CA TRP A 227 -5.55 -13.02 -9.39
C TRP A 227 -4.26 -13.31 -10.14
N GLN A 228 -3.20 -13.79 -9.47
CA GLN A 228 -1.94 -14.15 -10.14
C GLN A 228 -2.05 -15.41 -11.00
N VAL A 229 -3.02 -16.29 -10.72
CA VAL A 229 -3.35 -17.44 -11.58
C VAL A 229 -4.21 -16.99 -12.77
N ARG A 230 -5.07 -15.99 -12.57
CA ARG A 230 -6.07 -15.53 -13.56
C ARG A 230 -5.54 -14.53 -14.56
N GLU A 231 -4.61 -13.68 -14.13
CA GLU A 231 -4.00 -12.65 -14.95
C GLU A 231 -2.82 -13.26 -15.70
N ARG A 232 -2.85 -13.17 -17.04
CA ARG A 232 -1.93 -13.91 -17.91
C ARG A 232 -0.47 -13.50 -17.68
N GLN A 233 -0.21 -12.21 -17.48
CA GLN A 233 1.15 -11.72 -17.32
C GLN A 233 1.73 -12.17 -15.97
N ALA A 234 0.98 -12.02 -14.87
CA ALA A 234 1.34 -12.51 -13.55
C ALA A 234 1.54 -14.02 -13.52
N TRP A 235 0.67 -14.78 -14.21
CA TRP A 235 0.80 -16.23 -14.34
C TRP A 235 2.12 -16.63 -15.02
N ILE A 236 2.51 -15.90 -16.07
CA ILE A 236 3.80 -16.10 -16.74
C ILE A 236 4.97 -15.73 -15.83
N GLU A 237 4.87 -14.65 -15.06
CA GLU A 237 5.91 -14.20 -14.12
C GLU A 237 6.14 -15.19 -12.97
N VAL A 238 5.08 -15.82 -12.45
CA VAL A 238 5.20 -16.94 -11.52
C VAL A 238 5.90 -18.12 -12.19
N GLY A 239 5.54 -18.44 -13.44
CA GLY A 239 6.24 -19.46 -14.23
C GLY A 239 7.74 -19.16 -14.41
N MET A 240 8.11 -17.89 -14.62
CA MET A 240 9.51 -17.45 -14.71
C MET A 240 10.25 -17.69 -13.40
N SER A 241 9.60 -17.38 -12.27
CA SER A 241 10.16 -17.56 -10.92
C SER A 241 10.41 -19.04 -10.61
N ILE A 242 9.46 -19.91 -10.94
CA ILE A 242 9.59 -21.36 -10.76
C ILE A 242 10.71 -21.91 -11.66
N LYS A 243 10.78 -21.46 -12.92
CA LYS A 243 11.79 -21.94 -13.88
C LYS A 243 13.21 -21.48 -13.51
N HIS A 244 13.32 -20.26 -13.01
CA HIS A 244 14.57 -19.76 -12.43
C HIS A 244 15.04 -20.65 -11.28
N GLN A 245 14.11 -21.06 -10.40
CA GLN A 245 14.42 -21.82 -9.19
C GLN A 245 14.70 -23.32 -9.44
N LEU A 246 13.90 -23.96 -10.30
CA LEU A 246 13.88 -25.43 -10.45
C LEU A 246 14.25 -25.91 -11.86
N GLY A 247 14.56 -25.00 -12.79
CA GLY A 247 14.75 -25.34 -14.19
C GLY A 247 13.52 -26.03 -14.78
N ASP A 248 13.74 -27.02 -15.66
CA ASP A 248 12.64 -27.73 -16.32
C ASP A 248 11.85 -28.66 -15.38
N GLU A 249 12.42 -29.06 -14.23
CA GLU A 249 11.75 -29.88 -13.23
C GLU A 249 10.58 -29.15 -12.54
N GLY A 250 10.59 -27.81 -12.59
CA GLY A 250 9.53 -26.97 -12.07
C GLY A 250 8.22 -26.99 -12.89
N LEU A 251 8.19 -27.65 -14.06
CA LEU A 251 6.97 -27.75 -14.87
C LEU A 251 5.80 -28.38 -14.10
N GLU A 252 6.07 -29.35 -13.23
CA GLU A 252 5.02 -29.96 -12.40
C GLU A 252 4.46 -28.98 -11.38
N VAL A 253 5.31 -28.20 -10.72
CA VAL A 253 4.88 -27.14 -9.79
C VAL A 253 4.05 -26.09 -10.51
N PHE A 254 4.49 -25.67 -11.70
CA PHE A 254 3.75 -24.71 -12.51
C PHE A 254 2.37 -25.24 -12.94
N ARG A 255 2.26 -26.54 -13.22
CA ARG A 255 0.96 -27.18 -13.51
C ARG A 255 0.05 -27.20 -12.29
N GLU A 256 0.55 -27.57 -11.12
CA GLU A 256 -0.25 -27.56 -9.89
C GLU A 256 -0.74 -26.14 -9.55
N PHE A 257 0.14 -25.14 -9.65
CA PHE A 257 -0.25 -23.73 -9.52
C PHE A 257 -1.34 -23.33 -10.52
N SER A 258 -1.20 -23.72 -11.79
CA SER A 258 -2.17 -23.39 -12.84
C SER A 258 -3.53 -24.05 -12.64
N LYS A 259 -3.59 -25.23 -12.00
CA LYS A 259 -4.85 -25.93 -11.70
C LYS A 259 -5.73 -25.21 -10.68
N ARG A 260 -5.19 -24.24 -9.93
CA ARG A 260 -5.97 -23.42 -9.00
C ARG A 260 -7.14 -22.71 -9.68
N ASP A 261 -7.02 -22.41 -10.97
CA ASP A 261 -8.14 -21.99 -11.83
C ASP A 261 -8.43 -23.08 -12.88
N MET A 262 -9.22 -24.08 -12.49
CA MET A 262 -9.57 -25.22 -13.35
C MET A 262 -10.29 -24.80 -14.63
N ASP A 263 -11.04 -23.70 -14.61
CA ASP A 263 -11.79 -23.21 -15.76
C ASP A 263 -10.86 -22.58 -16.80
N ALA A 264 -9.87 -21.79 -16.35
CA ALA A 264 -8.81 -21.28 -17.21
C ALA A 264 -7.90 -22.42 -17.70
N TYR A 265 -7.53 -23.35 -16.82
CA TYR A 265 -6.67 -24.48 -17.15
C TYR A 265 -7.32 -25.40 -18.20
N LYS A 266 -8.60 -25.75 -18.07
CA LYS A 266 -9.28 -26.62 -19.05
C LYS A 266 -9.66 -25.92 -20.35
N ARG A 267 -9.65 -24.58 -20.38
CA ARG A 267 -10.05 -23.81 -21.57
C ARG A 267 -9.14 -24.15 -22.74
N ARG A 268 -9.73 -24.42 -23.90
CA ARG A 268 -8.96 -24.50 -25.14
C ARG A 268 -8.48 -23.11 -25.50
N ASP A 269 -7.17 -23.00 -25.70
CA ASP A 269 -6.55 -21.83 -26.29
C ASP A 269 -7.11 -21.62 -27.70
N ARG A 270 -7.60 -20.40 -27.97
CA ARG A 270 -8.32 -20.08 -29.22
C ARG A 270 -7.41 -20.08 -30.44
N GLU A 271 -6.12 -19.88 -30.25
CA GLU A 271 -5.14 -19.72 -31.33
C GLU A 271 -4.50 -21.06 -31.71
N THR A 272 -4.24 -21.92 -30.72
CA THR A 272 -3.56 -23.20 -30.90
C THR A 272 -4.49 -24.41 -30.83
N GLY A 273 -5.72 -24.25 -30.32
CA GLY A 273 -6.69 -25.33 -30.13
C GLY A 273 -6.34 -26.34 -29.01
N LYS A 274 -5.24 -26.13 -28.29
CA LYS A 274 -4.75 -26.98 -27.19
C LYS A 274 -5.35 -26.55 -25.86
N SER A 275 -5.42 -27.43 -24.88
CA SER A 275 -5.91 -27.11 -23.52
C SER A 275 -4.95 -27.58 -22.43
N GLY A 276 -5.08 -26.97 -21.25
CA GLY A 276 -4.49 -27.36 -19.98
C GLY A 276 -3.02 -27.76 -20.02
N PRO A 277 -2.70 -29.07 -19.88
CA PRO A 277 -1.32 -29.54 -19.69
C PRO A 277 -0.36 -29.17 -20.82
N LEU A 278 -0.87 -29.00 -22.04
CA LEU A 278 -0.09 -28.67 -23.23
C LEU A 278 0.23 -27.18 -23.31
N VAL A 279 -0.73 -26.30 -22.97
CA VAL A 279 -0.52 -24.84 -22.95
C VAL A 279 0.47 -24.48 -21.84
N CYS A 280 0.30 -25.06 -20.65
CA CYS A 280 1.25 -24.86 -19.54
C CYS A 280 2.65 -25.31 -19.92
N ARG A 281 2.79 -26.50 -20.54
CA ARG A 281 4.07 -27.01 -21.01
C ARG A 281 4.72 -26.08 -22.04
N GLN A 282 3.98 -25.71 -23.09
CA GLN A 282 4.51 -24.84 -24.14
C GLN A 282 4.92 -23.47 -23.60
N GLN A 283 4.11 -22.87 -22.72
CA GLN A 283 4.45 -21.60 -22.12
C GLN A 283 5.70 -21.72 -21.25
N TYR A 284 5.78 -22.76 -20.41
CA TYR A 284 6.91 -22.98 -19.52
C TYR A 284 8.21 -23.24 -20.29
N GLU A 285 8.16 -24.06 -21.34
CA GLU A 285 9.29 -24.31 -22.24
C GLU A 285 9.73 -23.03 -22.98
N SER A 286 8.78 -22.14 -23.32
CA SER A 286 9.07 -20.88 -24.01
C SER A 286 9.77 -19.84 -23.14
N ILE A 287 9.74 -20.00 -21.81
CA ILE A 287 10.48 -19.15 -20.88
C ILE A 287 11.97 -19.44 -21.09
N LYS A 288 12.69 -18.46 -21.63
CA LYS A 288 14.14 -18.52 -21.81
C LYS A 288 14.81 -17.95 -20.57
N ASN A 289 15.89 -18.59 -20.11
CA ASN A 289 16.80 -18.06 -19.07
C ASN A 289 17.61 -16.89 -19.65
N ASN A 290 16.94 -15.83 -20.05
CA ASN A 290 17.55 -14.74 -20.80
C ASN A 290 17.82 -13.59 -19.84
N HIS A 291 19.07 -13.48 -19.39
CA HIS A 291 19.57 -12.49 -18.43
C HIS A 291 19.58 -11.03 -18.99
N GLY A 292 19.00 -10.80 -20.17
CA GLY A 292 19.19 -9.57 -20.95
C GLY A 292 17.92 -8.87 -21.44
N ARG A 293 16.70 -9.31 -21.09
CA ARG A 293 15.46 -8.59 -21.44
C ARG A 293 14.43 -8.64 -20.32
N GLY A 294 14.34 -7.55 -19.58
CA GLY A 294 13.34 -7.35 -18.52
C GLY A 294 13.82 -7.80 -17.14
N LYS A 295 13.15 -7.30 -16.09
CA LYS A 295 13.43 -7.62 -14.69
C LYS A 295 13.31 -9.13 -14.47
N LEU A 296 14.37 -9.78 -13.98
CA LEU A 296 14.34 -11.18 -13.58
C LEU A 296 13.31 -11.35 -12.45
N ARG A 297 12.37 -12.29 -12.62
CA ARG A 297 11.41 -12.66 -11.58
C ARG A 297 11.90 -13.96 -10.95
N THR A 298 12.16 -13.94 -9.64
CA THR A 298 12.70 -15.08 -8.88
C THR A 298 11.74 -15.47 -7.76
N MET A 299 12.02 -16.57 -7.07
CA MET A 299 11.22 -16.98 -5.90
C MET A 299 11.24 -15.96 -4.76
N ARG A 300 12.24 -15.08 -4.68
CA ARG A 300 12.24 -13.95 -3.76
C ARG A 300 11.10 -12.97 -4.05
N SER A 301 10.81 -12.74 -5.34
CA SER A 301 9.68 -11.89 -5.75
C SER A 301 8.34 -12.53 -5.40
N VAL A 302 8.23 -13.85 -5.51
CA VAL A 302 7.05 -14.61 -5.09
C VAL A 302 6.86 -14.53 -3.58
N ILE A 303 7.91 -14.71 -2.79
CA ILE A 303 7.86 -14.60 -1.31
C ILE A 303 7.39 -13.20 -0.89
N ALA A 304 7.90 -12.16 -1.52
CA ALA A 304 7.45 -10.79 -1.27
C ALA A 304 5.95 -10.61 -1.58
N ASP A 305 5.47 -11.11 -2.72
CA ASP A 305 4.04 -11.05 -3.08
C ASP A 305 3.15 -11.82 -2.07
N VAL A 306 3.62 -12.97 -1.56
CA VAL A 306 2.92 -13.74 -0.53
C VAL A 306 2.82 -12.93 0.75
N HIS A 307 3.92 -12.36 1.24
CA HIS A 307 3.91 -11.54 2.44
C HIS A 307 3.01 -10.31 2.29
N ASP A 308 3.07 -9.61 1.16
CA ASP A 308 2.19 -8.48 0.89
C ASP A 308 0.71 -8.89 0.92
N TYR A 309 0.38 -10.06 0.36
CA TYR A 309 -0.97 -10.60 0.38
C TYR A 309 -1.43 -11.05 1.78
N GLU A 310 -0.54 -11.65 2.57
CA GLU A 310 -0.83 -12.04 3.96
C GLU A 310 -1.05 -10.81 4.85
N ILE A 311 -0.25 -9.76 4.66
CA ILE A 311 -0.43 -8.46 5.32
C ILE A 311 -1.80 -7.90 4.94
N GLU A 312 -2.16 -7.88 3.64
CA GLU A 312 -3.48 -7.42 3.19
C GLU A 312 -4.63 -8.23 3.81
N LYS A 313 -4.51 -9.57 3.84
CA LYS A 313 -5.52 -10.46 4.42
C LYS A 313 -5.65 -10.29 5.93
N SER A 314 -4.54 -10.14 6.65
CA SER A 314 -4.55 -9.88 8.09
C SER A 314 -5.19 -8.53 8.42
N MET A 315 -4.89 -7.49 7.63
CA MET A 315 -5.53 -6.18 7.76
C MET A 315 -7.02 -6.21 7.43
N ALA A 316 -7.45 -7.06 6.50
CA ALA A 316 -8.86 -7.26 6.18
C ALA A 316 -9.60 -8.05 7.28
N ALA A 317 -8.99 -9.08 7.85
CA ALA A 317 -9.57 -9.86 8.95
C ALA A 317 -9.78 -9.01 10.22
N VAL A 318 -8.80 -8.16 10.56
CA VAL A 318 -8.95 -7.19 11.66
C VAL A 318 -10.06 -6.17 11.37
N ALA A 319 -10.39 -5.91 10.11
CA ALA A 319 -11.49 -5.00 9.77
C ALA A 319 -12.87 -5.66 9.94
N ASP A 320 -13.01 -6.96 9.73
CA ASP A 320 -14.26 -7.70 9.95
C ASP A 320 -14.53 -7.91 11.45
N GLU A 321 -13.49 -8.14 12.27
CA GLU A 321 -13.63 -8.32 13.73
C GLU A 321 -14.17 -7.06 14.47
N PHE A 322 -14.11 -5.90 13.82
CA PHE A 322 -14.70 -4.64 14.30
C PHE A 322 -16.12 -4.38 13.75
N ASP A 323 -16.54 -5.06 12.69
CA ASP A 323 -17.92 -4.96 12.15
C ASP A 323 -18.91 -5.84 12.93
N ASP A 324 -18.42 -6.82 13.72
CA ASP A 324 -19.21 -7.68 14.61
C ASP A 324 -19.44 -7.09 16.03
N LEU A 325 -18.92 -5.89 16.30
CA LEU A 325 -19.28 -5.14 17.52
C LEU A 325 -20.64 -4.47 17.32
N ASP A 326 -21.67 -5.12 17.86
CA ASP A 326 -23.05 -4.65 17.84
C ASP A 326 -23.13 -3.19 18.37
N PRO A 327 -23.58 -2.22 17.57
CA PRO A 327 -23.61 -0.81 18.00
C PRO A 327 -24.66 -0.51 19.08
N ASP A 328 -25.41 -1.51 19.54
CA ASP A 328 -26.58 -1.37 20.41
C ASP A 328 -26.40 -1.86 21.85
N VAL A 329 -25.17 -2.08 22.31
CA VAL A 329 -24.87 -2.05 23.77
C VAL A 329 -24.71 -0.59 24.22
N SER A 330 -25.80 0.16 24.08
CA SER A 330 -26.02 1.42 24.80
C SER A 330 -26.82 1.11 26.07
N ASP A 331 -26.21 0.40 27.03
CA ASP A 331 -26.75 0.34 28.38
C ASP A 331 -25.82 1.10 29.34
N GLU A 332 -26.32 2.28 29.72
CA GLU A 332 -26.07 2.99 30.98
C GLU A 332 -24.65 2.93 31.59
N PHE A 333 -23.70 3.65 30.98
CA PHE A 333 -22.54 4.13 31.73
C PHE A 333 -22.59 5.66 31.84
N THR A 334 -23.45 6.15 32.72
CA THR A 334 -23.57 7.58 33.07
C THR A 334 -22.63 8.00 34.21
N GLY A 335 -21.77 7.11 34.69
CA GLY A 335 -20.71 7.46 35.63
C GLY A 335 -19.40 7.75 34.88
N ALA A 336 -18.97 9.02 34.83
CA ALA A 336 -17.56 9.27 34.61
C ALA A 336 -16.78 8.49 35.69
N PRO A 337 -15.74 7.70 35.34
CA PRO A 337 -14.95 7.01 36.36
C PRO A 337 -14.39 8.07 37.32
N THR A 338 -14.82 7.99 38.58
CA THR A 338 -14.29 8.85 39.63
C THR A 338 -12.80 8.54 39.74
N PRO A 339 -11.91 9.54 39.61
CA PRO A 339 -10.49 9.33 39.83
C PRO A 339 -10.30 8.74 41.23
N LEU A 340 -9.57 7.64 41.32
CA LEU A 340 -9.19 7.05 42.61
C LEU A 340 -8.48 8.11 43.45
N SER A 341 -8.82 8.18 44.73
CA SER A 341 -8.14 9.08 45.65
C SER A 341 -6.69 8.63 45.85
N PRO A 342 -5.77 9.56 46.18
CA PRO A 342 -4.38 9.20 46.46
C PRO A 342 -4.21 8.09 47.50
N ASP A 343 -5.12 8.01 48.48
CA ASP A 343 -5.09 6.97 49.53
C ASP A 343 -5.51 5.59 48.98
N GLU A 344 -6.45 5.54 48.02
CA GLU A 344 -6.83 4.30 47.32
C GLU A 344 -5.74 3.82 46.37
N ILE A 345 -4.98 4.76 45.77
CA ILE A 345 -3.83 4.44 44.95
C ILE A 345 -2.71 3.86 45.81
N MET A 346 -2.42 4.44 46.98
CA MET A 346 -1.36 3.94 47.86
C MET A 346 -1.65 2.54 48.41
N ARG A 347 -2.91 2.22 48.74
CA ARG A 347 -3.29 0.87 49.18
C ARG A 347 -3.10 -0.22 48.12
N LEU A 348 -3.17 0.13 46.84
CA LEU A 348 -2.92 -0.82 45.75
C LEU A 348 -1.43 -1.20 45.62
N PHE A 349 -0.53 -0.48 46.30
CA PHE A 349 0.90 -0.75 46.33
C PHE A 349 1.39 -1.29 47.67
N ASP A 350 0.56 -1.26 48.73
CA ASP A 350 0.91 -1.78 50.06
C ASP A 350 0.61 -3.29 50.20
N ASP A 351 -0.09 -3.92 49.25
CA ASP A 351 -0.47 -5.35 49.31
C ASP A 351 0.58 -6.30 48.69
N ASP A 352 1.75 -5.80 48.25
CA ASP A 352 2.76 -6.59 47.52
C ASP A 352 4.06 -6.91 48.32
N ASP A 353 4.14 -6.58 49.62
CA ASP A 353 5.38 -6.69 50.41
C ASP A 353 5.33 -7.66 51.63
N ASP A 354 4.33 -8.53 51.76
CA ASP A 354 4.31 -9.60 52.78
C ASP A 354 4.17 -10.98 52.12
N ASP A 355 5.29 -11.60 51.72
CA ASP A 355 5.52 -13.05 51.72
C ASP A 355 6.95 -13.38 51.22
N ASP A 356 7.95 -12.89 51.95
CA ASP A 356 9.30 -13.47 51.99
C ASP A 356 9.68 -13.56 53.47
N ASP A 357 9.40 -14.69 54.11
CA ASP A 357 10.35 -15.37 55.01
C ASP A 357 9.75 -16.65 55.61
N ASP A 358 10.65 -17.64 55.72
CA ASP A 358 10.62 -18.82 56.60
C ASP A 358 9.74 -20.02 56.23
N ASP A 359 10.38 -21.09 55.72
CA ASP A 359 10.55 -22.31 56.54
C ASP A 359 11.55 -23.31 55.91
N ASP A 360 12.59 -23.61 56.70
CA ASP A 360 13.47 -24.79 56.83
C ASP A 360 13.58 -25.89 55.74
#